data_AF-A0A6B2SKP6-F1
#
_entry.id   AF-A0A6B2SKP6-F1
#
_cell.length_a   1.000
_cell.length_b   1.000
_cell.length_c   1.000
_cell.angle_alpha   90.00
_cell.angle_beta   90.00
_cell.angle_gamma   90.00
#
_symmetry.space_group_name_H-M   'P 1'
#
loop_
_entity.id
_entity.type
_entity.pdbx_description
1 polymer ?
#
loop_
_entity_poly.entity_id
_entity_poly.type
_entity_poly.pdbx_seq_one_letter_code
_entity_poly.pdbx_strand_id
1 'polypeptide(L)' 'MRVKVLGPLGADVNGVNVVPTASKPRQILALLALYPRRVVPISTLMEEIWGVDLPASAMTTLQTYILQLRR' A
#
# COMPACT_ATOMS: atom_id res chain seq x y z
N MET A 1 -14.17 -3.73 -4.90
CA MET A 1 -12.96 -3.00 -5.34
C MET A 1 -12.30 -3.77 -6.46
N ARG A 2 -11.85 -3.09 -7.50
CA ARG A 2 -11.04 -3.66 -8.59
C ARG A 2 -9.68 -2.97 -8.59
N VAL A 3 -8.60 -3.75 -8.71
CA VAL A 3 -7.22 -3.23 -8.78
C VAL A 3 -6.57 -3.71 -10.07
N LYS A 4 -5.79 -2.83 -10.71
CA LYS A 4 -5.03 -3.09 -11.94
C LYS A 4 -3.55 -2.82 -11.67
N VAL A 5 -2.71 -3.82 -11.89
CA VAL A 5 -1.25 -3.77 -11.61
C VAL A 5 -0.39 -3.98 -12.85
N LEU A 6 -0.97 -4.41 -13.97
CA LEU A 6 -0.26 -4.63 -15.24
C LEU A 6 -0.22 -3.33 -16.05
N GLY A 7 0.53 -2.37 -15.55
CA GLY A 7 0.56 -0.97 -16.02
C GLY A 7 0.57 -0.01 -14.84
N PRO A 8 0.25 1.28 -15.06
CA PRO A 8 0.05 2.22 -13.95
C PRO A 8 -0.99 1.67 -12.95
N LEU A 9 -0.73 1.83 -11.64
CA LEU A 9 -1.66 1.34 -10.62
C LEU A 9 -3.02 1.99 -10.80
N GLY A 10 -4.03 1.16 -11.02
CA GLY A 10 -5.44 1.56 -11.02
C GLY A 10 -6.18 0.89 -9.87
N ALA A 11 -7.08 1.62 -9.22
CA ALA A 11 -7.97 1.09 -8.20
C ALA A 11 -9.32 1.81 -8.27
N ASP A 12 -10.40 1.04 -8.35
CA ASP A 12 -11.77 1.57 -8.37
C ASP A 12 -12.71 0.84 -7.41
N VAL A 13 -13.64 1.59 -6.82
CA VAL A 13 -14.78 1.08 -6.06
C VAL A 13 -16.03 1.63 -6.70
N ASN A 14 -16.86 0.75 -7.27
CA ASN A 14 -18.08 1.12 -8.00
C ASN A 14 -17.81 2.16 -9.10
N GLY A 15 -16.66 2.06 -9.79
CA GLY A 15 -16.24 2.99 -10.84
C GLY A 15 -15.60 4.30 -10.36
N VAL A 16 -15.56 4.55 -9.05
CA VAL A 16 -14.88 5.73 -8.47
C VAL A 16 -13.40 5.41 -8.27
N ASN A 17 -12.52 6.27 -8.79
CA ASN A 17 -11.07 6.14 -8.61
C ASN A 17 -10.70 6.34 -7.13
N VAL A 18 -10.02 5.35 -6.55
CA VAL A 18 -9.55 5.36 -5.16
C VAL A 18 -8.03 5.19 -5.05
N VAL A 19 -7.29 5.41 -6.13
CA VAL A 19 -5.82 5.33 -6.11
C VAL A 19 -5.26 6.42 -5.20
N PRO A 20 -4.43 6.07 -4.20
CA PRO A 20 -3.81 7.06 -3.34
C PRO A 20 -2.91 8.03 -4.11
N THR A 21 -3.06 9.32 -3.82
CA THR A 21 -2.24 10.38 -4.42
C THR A 21 -0.80 10.33 -3.92
N ALA A 22 -0.58 10.02 -2.63
CA ALA A 22 0.76 9.86 -2.07
C ALA A 22 1.44 8.56 -2.56
N SER A 23 2.73 8.63 -2.90
CA SER A 23 3.48 7.51 -3.49
C SER A 23 3.59 6.30 -2.55
N LYS A 24 3.86 6.50 -1.26
CA LYS A 24 4.06 5.42 -0.29
C LYS A 24 2.78 4.63 -0.01
N PRO A 25 1.61 5.23 0.31
CA PRO A 25 0.34 4.50 0.38
C PRO A 25 -0.03 3.79 -0.93
N ARG A 26 0.26 4.42 -2.08
CA ARG A 26 0.02 3.82 -3.40
C ARG A 26 0.85 2.56 -3.61
N GLN A 27 2.12 2.59 -3.22
CA GLN A 27 3.02 1.44 -3.25
C GLN A 27 2.53 0.31 -2.33
N ILE A 28 2.08 0.63 -1.12
CA ILE A 28 1.49 -0.36 -0.19
C ILE A 28 0.24 -1.00 -0.81
N LEU A 29 -0.64 -0.21 -1.41
CA LEU A 29 -1.83 -0.74 -2.08
C LEU A 29 -1.47 -1.71 -3.21
N ALA A 30 -0.48 -1.35 -4.03
CA ALA A 30 0.02 -2.21 -5.11
C ALA A 30 0.56 -3.54 -4.55
N LEU A 31 1.40 -3.48 -3.51
CA LEU A 31 1.97 -4.66 -2.87
C LEU A 31 0.87 -5.57 -2.31
N LEU A 32 -0.08 -5.02 -1.56
CA LEU A 32 -1.20 -5.81 -1.00
C LEU A 32 -2.06 -6.46 -2.11
N ALA A 33 -2.22 -5.78 -3.25
CA ALA A 33 -2.95 -6.32 -4.40
C ALA A 33 -2.23 -7.51 -5.08
N LEU A 34 -0.90 -7.60 -4.96
CA LEU A 34 -0.11 -8.75 -5.44
C LEU A 34 -0.25 -9.98 -4.54
N TYR A 35 -0.68 -9.80 -3.29
CA TYR A 35 -0.87 -10.88 -2.31
C TYR A 35 -2.35 -11.04 -1.89
N PRO A 36 -3.28 -11.29 -2.83
CA PRO A 36 -4.70 -11.36 -2.52
C PRO A 36 -5.00 -12.52 -1.57
N ARG A 37 -5.81 -12.24 -0.53
CA ARG A 37 -6.23 -13.20 0.50
C ARG A 37 -5.08 -13.82 1.30
N ARG A 38 -3.93 -13.14 1.39
CA ARG A 38 -2.80 -13.55 2.23
C ARG A 38 -2.48 -12.49 3.26
N VAL A 39 -1.99 -12.92 4.41
CA VAL A 39 -1.41 -12.02 5.41
C VAL A 39 -0.03 -11.59 4.91
N VAL A 40 0.20 -10.29 4.83
CA VAL A 40 1.53 -9.73 4.55
C VAL A 40 2.15 -9.28 5.88
N PRO A 41 3.30 -9.84 6.30
CA PRO A 41 3.98 -9.44 7.52
C PRO A 41 4.39 -7.96 7.50
N ILE A 42 4.44 -7.34 8.67
CA ILE A 42 4.90 -5.95 8.82
C ILE A 42 6.35 -5.81 8.37
N SER A 43 7.21 -6.80 8.63
CA SER A 43 8.60 -6.80 8.18
C SER A 43 8.71 -6.69 6.66
N THR A 44 7.91 -7.43 5.91
CA THR A 44 7.84 -7.34 4.45
C THR A 44 7.39 -5.95 4.00
N LEU A 45 6.38 -5.37 4.65
CA LEU A 45 5.95 -3.99 4.35
C LEU A 45 7.05 -2.97 4.65
N MET A 46 7.80 -3.14 5.74
CA MET A 46 8.88 -2.23 6.09
C MET A 46 10.04 -2.31 5.08
N GLU A 47 10.43 -3.52 4.71
CA GLU A 47 11.49 -3.77 3.73
C GLU A 47 11.13 -3.23 2.34
N GLU A 48 9.90 -3.46 1.86
CA GLU A 48 9.46 -2.96 0.56
C GLU A 48 9.34 -1.43 0.50
N ILE A 49 8.98 -0.81 1.62
CA ILE A 49 8.70 0.64 1.66
C ILE A 49 9.95 1.45 1.98
N TRP A 50 10.83 0.98 2.85
CA TRP A 50 12.01 1.72 3.30
C TRP A 50 13.33 1.01 3.02
N GLY A 51 13.33 -0.30 2.80
CA GLY A 51 14.54 -1.08 2.57
C GLY A 51 15.54 -0.90 3.70
N VAL A 52 16.75 -0.47 3.35
CA VAL A 52 17.85 -0.21 4.30
C VAL A 52 17.67 1.08 5.10
N ASP A 53 16.89 2.04 4.60
CA ASP A 53 16.72 3.37 5.19
C ASP A 53 15.45 3.43 6.07
N LEU A 54 15.39 2.58 7.09
CA LEU A 54 14.23 2.50 7.99
C LEU A 54 14.29 3.63 9.06
N PRO A 55 13.40 4.63 9.02
CA PRO A 55 13.39 5.68 10.04
C PRO A 55 12.87 5.13 11.38
N ALA A 56 13.27 5.77 12.48
CA ALA A 56 12.75 5.44 13.81
C ALA A 56 11.21 5.50 13.90
N SER A 57 10.58 6.34 13.08
CA SER A 57 9.13 6.50 12.99
C SER A 57 8.45 5.56 11.97
N ALA A 58 9.15 4.57 11.40
CA ALA A 58 8.61 3.74 10.33
C ALA A 58 7.31 3.03 10.73
N MET A 59 7.24 2.51 11.95
CA MET A 59 6.06 1.79 12.45
C MET A 59 4.82 2.69 12.50
N THR A 60 4.94 3.87 13.12
CA THR A 60 3.82 4.82 13.21
C THR A 60 3.43 5.37 11.84
N THR A 61 4.41 5.61 10.98
CA THR A 61 4.19 6.05 9.60
C THR A 61 3.45 4.99 8.78
N LEU A 62 3.83 3.71 8.91
CA LEU A 62 3.14 2.59 8.26
C LEU A 62 1.69 2.49 8.71
N GLN A 63 1.42 2.62 10.01
CA GLN A 63 0.06 2.64 10.56
C GLN A 63 -0.77 3.78 9.95
N THR A 64 -0.20 4.98 9.81
CA THR A 64 -0.86 6.10 9.14
C THR A 64 -1.20 5.78 7.69
N TYR A 65 -0.30 5.17 6.93
CA TYR A 65 -0.57 4.79 5.55
C TYR A 65 -1.66 3.71 5.45
N ILE A 66 -1.64 2.69 6.32
CA ILE A 66 -2.72 1.68 6.36
C ILE A 66 -4.06 2.30 6.75
N LEU A 67 -4.07 3.25 7.69
CA LEU A 67 -5.28 3.98 8.06
C LEU A 67 -5.83 4.77 6.86
N GLN A 68 -4.96 5.43 6.09
CA GLN A 68 -5.37 6.17 4.88
C GLN A 68 -5.96 5.23 3.82
N LEU A 69 -5.43 4.03 3.66
CA LEU A 69 -5.95 3.04 2.69
C LEU A 69 -7.28 2.41 3.09
N ARG A 70 -7.62 2.41 4.38
CA ARG A 70 -8.89 1.84 4.89
C ARG A 70 -10.06 2.82 4.84
N ARG A 71 -9.78 4.11 4.66
CA ARG A 71 -10.79 5.17 4.51
C ARG A 71 -11.31 5.18 3.08
#